data_AF-A0A497ETM6-F1
#
_entry.id   AF-A0A497ETM6-F1
#
_cell.length_a   1.000
_cell.length_b   1.000
_cell.length_c   1.000
_cell.angle_alpha   90.00
_cell.angle_beta   90.00
_cell.angle_gamma   90.00
#
_symmetry.space_group_name_H-M   'P 1'
#
loop_
_entity.id
_entity.type
_entity.pdbx_description
1 polymer ?
#
loop_
_entity_poly.entity_id
_entity_poly.type
_entity_poly.pdbx_seq_one_letter_code
_entity_poly.pdbx_strand_id
1 'polypeptide(L)'
;MSELLIKNGYVFDPLNNVNGEVMDIAVKDGKIVEISDINVAKAKVIDAKNKVVMPGGIDIHAHIAGPKVNVGRIMRPEDHYKSFMKFIPGVR
;
A
#
# COMPACT_ATOMS: atom_id res chain seq x y z
N MET A 1 18.14 -1.79 -11.55
CA MET A 1 17.79 -2.16 -10.16
C MET A 1 17.02 -1.00 -9.57
N SER A 2 15.86 -1.27 -8.96
CA SER A 2 15.04 -0.22 -8.37
C SER A 2 15.42 -0.04 -6.92
N GLU A 3 15.87 1.16 -6.55
CA GLU A 3 16.18 1.54 -5.18
C GLU A 3 15.17 2.60 -4.72
N LEU A 4 14.62 2.43 -3.53
CA LEU A 4 13.64 3.32 -2.92
C LEU A 4 14.09 3.59 -1.48
N LEU A 5 13.96 4.85 -1.06
CA LEU A 5 14.21 5.28 0.31
C LEU A 5 12.99 6.08 0.81
N ILE A 6 12.31 5.55 1.82
CA ILE A 6 11.22 6.23 2.52
C ILE A 6 11.83 6.91 3.75
N LYS A 7 11.71 8.24 3.87
CA LYS A 7 12.39 9.01 4.93
C LYS A 7 11.45 9.66 5.91
N ASN A 8 11.92 9.87 7.14
CA ASN A 8 11.27 10.69 8.17
C ASN A 8 9.85 10.20 8.57
N GLY A 9 9.55 8.92 8.36
CA GLY A 9 8.23 8.36 8.66
C GLY A 9 8.12 7.96 10.12
N TYR A 10 6.94 8.12 10.72
CA TYR A 10 6.61 7.48 11.99
C TYR A 10 6.31 6.00 11.71
N VAL A 11 7.28 5.12 12.00
CA VAL A 11 7.20 3.70 11.67
C VAL A 11 6.49 2.94 12.78
N PHE A 12 5.56 2.07 12.40
CA PHE A 12 4.91 1.12 13.30
C PHE A 12 5.11 -0.29 12.79
N ASP A 13 5.89 -1.07 13.54
CA ASP A 13 6.16 -2.49 13.27
C ASP A 13 6.13 -3.27 14.60
N PRO A 14 4.96 -3.83 14.98
CA PRO A 14 4.80 -4.55 16.24
C PRO A 14 5.68 -5.79 16.35
N LEU A 15 6.01 -6.46 15.24
CA LEU A 15 6.86 -7.67 15.28
C LEU A 15 8.30 -7.34 15.67
N ASN A 16 8.75 -6.13 15.31
CA ASN A 16 10.07 -5.62 15.65
C ASN A 16 10.04 -4.62 16.83
N ASN A 17 8.90 -4.50 17.53
CA ASN A 17 8.70 -3.58 18.66
C ASN A 17 8.92 -2.09 18.34
N VAL A 18 8.65 -1.67 17.10
CA VAL A 18 8.72 -0.26 16.65
C VAL A 18 7.33 0.36 16.81
N ASN A 19 7.20 1.38 17.66
CA ASN A 19 5.94 1.96 18.14
C ASN A 19 5.84 3.47 17.86
N GLY A 20 6.17 3.89 16.63
CA GLY A 20 6.05 5.27 16.19
C GLY A 20 7.36 6.06 16.24
N GLU A 21 8.51 5.40 16.27
CA GLU A 21 9.81 6.03 16.09
C GLU A 21 9.94 6.63 14.68
N VAL A 22 10.65 7.75 14.58
CA VAL A 22 10.97 8.35 13.27
C VAL A 22 12.16 7.60 12.67
N MET A 23 11.92 6.89 11.58
CA MET A 23 12.92 6.03 10.94
C MET A 23 12.84 6.12 9.41
N ASP A 24 13.94 5.73 8.77
CA ASP A 24 14.04 5.59 7.32
C ASP A 24 13.93 4.11 6.94
N ILE A 25 13.28 3.80 5.82
CA ILE A 25 13.13 2.44 5.28
C ILE A 25 13.74 2.39 3.88
N ALA A 26 14.77 1.56 3.70
CA ALA A 26 15.40 1.31 2.42
C ALA A 26 14.83 0.04 1.75
N VAL A 27 14.57 0.13 0.46
CA VAL A 27 14.07 -0.98 -0.36
C VAL A 27 14.93 -1.11 -1.61
N LYS A 28 15.39 -2.32 -1.89
CA LYS A 28 16.16 -2.66 -3.09
C LYS A 28 15.56 -3.89 -3.74
N ASP A 29 15.22 -3.75 -5.02
CA ASP A 29 14.66 -4.84 -5.85
C ASP A 29 13.51 -5.60 -5.17
N GLY A 30 12.60 -4.83 -4.53
CA GLY A 30 11.40 -5.35 -3.88
C GLY A 30 11.58 -5.89 -2.46
N LYS A 31 12.77 -5.80 -1.87
CA LYS A 31 13.05 -6.24 -0.49
C LYS A 31 13.48 -5.07 0.39
N ILE A 32 13.12 -5.13 1.67
CA ILE A 32 13.66 -4.23 2.69
C ILE A 32 15.11 -4.63 2.94
N VAL A 33 16.02 -3.65 2.94
CA VAL A 33 17.47 -3.83 3.10
C VAL A 33 18.02 -2.79 4.06
N GLU A 34 19.28 -2.92 4.47
CA GLU A 34 19.96 -1.88 5.23
C GLU A 34 20.19 -0.65 4.35
N ILE A 35 20.22 0.54 4.97
CA ILE A 35 20.48 1.80 4.24
C ILE A 35 21.85 1.78 3.55
N SER A 36 22.82 1.04 4.12
CA SER A 36 24.15 0.85 3.52
C SER A 36 24.14 0.09 2.20
N ASP A 37 23.08 -0.66 1.90
CA ASP A 37 23.00 -1.52 0.71
C ASP A 37 22.43 -0.81 -0.52
N ILE A 38 21.98 0.43 -0.37
CA ILE A 38 21.45 1.28 -1.45
C ILE A 38 22.37 2.45 -1.75
N ASN A 39 22.34 2.93 -2.99
CA ASN A 39 22.93 4.21 -3.32
C ASN A 39 21.91 5.33 -3.06
N VAL A 40 21.99 5.94 -1.88
CA VAL A 40 21.07 7.02 -1.44
C VAL A 40 20.97 8.15 -2.47
N ALA A 41 22.03 8.46 -3.21
CA ALA A 41 22.03 9.52 -4.22
C ALA A 41 21.28 9.14 -5.52
N LYS A 42 21.05 7.85 -5.75
CA LYS A 42 20.35 7.32 -6.94
C LYS A 42 18.97 6.72 -6.61
N ALA A 43 18.70 6.43 -5.34
CA ALA A 43 17.43 5.90 -4.90
C ALA A 43 16.29 6.92 -5.11
N LYS A 44 15.12 6.42 -5.49
CA LYS A 44 13.90 7.23 -5.47
C LYS A 44 13.58 7.56 -4.02
N VAL A 45 13.38 8.83 -3.69
CA VAL A 45 13.05 9.24 -2.32
C VAL A 45 11.55 9.50 -2.17
N ILE A 46 10.96 8.97 -1.11
CA ILE A 46 9.63 9.33 -0.63
C ILE A 46 9.81 10.01 0.73
N ASP A 47 9.45 11.29 0.83
CA ASP A 47 9.44 11.98 2.12
C ASP A 47 8.13 11.70 2.85
N ALA A 48 8.23 10.94 3.95
CA ALA A 48 7.12 10.55 4.81
C ALA A 48 7.07 11.38 6.09
N LYS A 49 7.69 12.57 6.12
CA LYS A 49 7.60 13.49 7.26
C LYS A 49 6.16 13.73 7.67
N ASN A 50 5.88 13.58 8.97
CA ASN A 50 4.54 13.70 9.56
C ASN A 50 3.51 12.71 8.99
N LYS A 51 3.97 11.59 8.43
CA LYS A 51 3.14 10.48 7.96
C LYS A 51 3.47 9.21 8.73
N VAL A 52 2.48 8.33 8.78
CA VAL A 52 2.61 6.98 9.33
C VAL A 52 3.15 6.05 8.25
N VAL A 53 4.10 5.20 8.62
CA VAL A 53 4.62 4.11 7.78
C VAL A 53 4.35 2.80 8.51
N MET A 54 3.73 1.85 7.82
CA MET A 54 3.36 0.53 8.34
C MET A 54 3.66 -0.54 7.29
N PRO A 55 3.83 -1.81 7.70
CA PRO A 55 3.82 -2.93 6.77
C PRO A 55 2.55 -2.95 5.91
N GLY A 56 2.64 -3.60 4.74
CA GLY A 56 1.46 -3.84 3.92
C GLY A 56 0.41 -4.66 4.68
N GLY A 57 -0.86 -4.25 4.59
CA GLY A 57 -1.96 -4.94 5.25
C GLY A 57 -2.13 -6.37 4.73
N ILE A 58 -2.31 -7.33 5.65
CA ILE A 58 -2.58 -8.74 5.33
C ILE A 58 -4.03 -9.03 5.73
N ASP A 59 -4.90 -9.23 4.74
CA ASP A 59 -6.27 -9.66 4.93
C ASP A 59 -6.36 -11.18 4.81
N ILE A 60 -6.65 -11.86 5.93
CA ILE A 60 -6.68 -13.32 6.01
C ILE A 60 -8.00 -13.92 5.54
N HIS A 61 -9.07 -13.13 5.43
CA HIS A 61 -10.39 -13.65 5.09
C HIS A 61 -11.27 -12.60 4.42
N ALA A 62 -11.38 -12.72 3.10
CA ALA A 62 -12.26 -11.87 2.31
C ALA A 62 -12.99 -12.65 1.22
N HIS A 63 -14.20 -12.21 0.90
CA HIS A 63 -14.99 -12.71 -0.22
C HIS A 63 -14.74 -11.89 -1.47
N ILE A 64 -13.57 -12.07 -2.10
CA ILE A 64 -13.18 -11.28 -3.28
C ILE A 64 -13.24 -12.06 -4.60
N ALA A 65 -13.14 -13.39 -4.54
CA ALA A 65 -13.14 -14.29 -5.70
C ALA A 65 -14.02 -15.53 -5.45
N GLY A 66 -14.61 -16.06 -6.52
CA GLY A 66 -15.43 -17.28 -6.51
C GLY A 66 -16.87 -17.07 -7.01
N PRO A 67 -17.60 -18.16 -7.31
CA PRO A 67 -18.91 -18.11 -7.94
C PRO A 67 -19.93 -17.34 -7.10
N LYS A 68 -19.90 -17.51 -5.77
CA LYS A 68 -20.75 -16.77 -4.82
C LYS A 68 -20.59 -15.25 -4.97
N VAL A 69 -19.35 -14.77 -5.11
CA VAL A 69 -19.08 -13.34 -5.23
C VAL A 69 -19.57 -12.81 -6.57
N ASN A 70 -19.36 -13.57 -7.66
CA ASN A 70 -19.83 -13.17 -8.99
C ASN A 70 -21.36 -13.17 -9.09
N VAL A 71 -22.05 -14.15 -8.51
CA VAL A 71 -23.52 -14.16 -8.46
C VAL A 71 -24.05 -12.94 -7.69
N GLY A 72 -23.41 -12.59 -6.57
CA GLY A 72 -23.74 -11.36 -5.84
C GLY A 72 -23.61 -10.10 -6.71
N ARG A 73 -22.54 -9.99 -7.50
CA ARG A 73 -22.33 -8.87 -8.46
C ARG A 73 -23.41 -8.82 -9.55
N ILE A 74 -23.88 -9.98 -10.03
CA ILE A 74 -24.94 -10.07 -11.05
C ILE A 74 -26.31 -9.70 -10.48
N MET A 75 -26.63 -10.20 -9.29
CA MET A 75 -27.94 -9.99 -8.66
C MET A 75 -28.14 -8.55 -8.15
N ARG A 76 -27.06 -7.79 -7.96
CA ARG A 76 -27.08 -6.45 -7.37
C ARG A 76 -26.42 -5.38 -8.24
N PRO A 77 -26.98 -5.07 -9.44
CA PRO A 77 -26.43 -4.05 -10.33
C PRO A 77 -26.43 -2.64 -9.71
N GLU A 78 -27.28 -2.40 -8.71
CA GLU A 78 -27.35 -1.13 -7.99
C GLU A 78 -26.16 -0.88 -7.04
N ASP A 79 -25.56 -1.95 -6.48
CA ASP A 79 -24.61 -1.87 -5.37
C ASP A 79 -23.32 -1.12 -5.75
N HIS A 80 -22.87 -1.25 -6.99
CA HIS A 80 -21.69 -0.55 -7.52
C HIS A 80 -22.02 0.48 -8.60
N TYR A 81 -23.29 0.79 -8.83
CA TYR A 81 -23.74 1.69 -9.91
C TYR A 81 -22.98 3.02 -9.89
N LYS A 82 -22.91 3.68 -8.72
CA LYS A 82 -22.19 4.96 -8.57
C LYS A 82 -20.68 4.84 -8.67
N SER A 83 -20.11 3.67 -8.41
CA SER A 83 -18.67 3.43 -8.54
C SER A 83 -18.28 3.27 -10.01
N PHE A 84 -19.12 2.62 -10.84
CA PHE A 84 -18.85 2.44 -12.27
C PHE A 84 -19.29 3.62 -13.12
N MET A 85 -20.45 4.22 -12.85
CA MET A 85 -21.00 5.30 -13.67
C MET A 85 -20.16 6.58 -13.63
N LYS A 86 -19.42 6.82 -12.53
CA LYS A 86 -18.47 7.95 -12.43
C LYS A 86 -17.35 7.93 -13.48
N PHE A 87 -17.05 6.77 -14.04
CA PHE A 87 -16.01 6.62 -15.06
C PHE A 87 -16.58 6.61 -16.49
N ILE A 88 -17.91 6.68 -16.64
CA ILE A 88 -18.57 6.75 -17.95
C ILE A 88 -18.76 8.24 -18.31
N PRO A 89 -18.11 8.75 -19.37
CA PRO A 89 -18.29 10.13 -19.78
C PRO A 89 -19.77 10.43 -20.09
N GLY A 90 -20.33 11.46 -19.46
CA GLY A 90 -21.70 11.92 -19.73
C GLY A 90 -22.80 11.32 -18.84
N VAL A 91 -22.47 10.42 -17.92
CA VAL A 91 -23.43 9.96 -16.89
C VAL A 91 -23.07 10.58 -15.55
N ARG A 92 -24.03 11.29 -14.94
CA ARG A 92 -23.84 12.06 -13.70
C ARG A 92 -24.10 11.21 -12.46
#